data_AF-A0A0R3K0R7-F1
#
_entry.id   AF-A0A0R3K0R7-F1
#
_cell.length_a   1.000
_cell.length_b   1.000
_cell.length_c   1.000
_cell.angle_alpha   90.00
_cell.angle_beta   90.00
_cell.angle_gamma   90.00
#
_symmetry.space_group_name_H-M   'P 1'
#
loop_
_entity.id
_entity.type
_entity.pdbx_description
1 polymer ?
#
loop_
_entity_poly.entity_id
_entity_poly.type
_entity_poly.pdbx_seq_one_letter_code
_entity_poly.pdbx_strand_id
1 'polypeptide(L)'
;MLTESTFQSGIKRLINEFSEKGFNPSIERIKQWFEYMKDMTDEEFKQRIDWVLKNVSFAPSMADIFKAEVNINNTWKEFDFSFLKGGDNNATDK
;
A
#
# COMPACT_ATOMS: atom_id res chain seq x y z
N MET A 1 7.88 0.17 -16.88
CA MET A 1 8.91 0.60 -15.92
C MET A 1 8.21 1.34 -14.79
N LEU A 2 8.69 1.16 -13.57
CA LEU A 2 8.07 1.70 -12.37
C LEU A 2 8.32 3.20 -12.29
N THR A 3 7.25 3.97 -12.18
CA THR A 3 7.33 5.42 -12.03
C THR A 3 7.53 5.79 -10.58
N GLU A 4 8.27 6.88 -10.34
CA GLU A 4 8.49 7.38 -8.98
C GLU A 4 7.18 7.70 -8.25
N SER A 5 6.18 8.24 -8.97
CA SER A 5 4.87 8.55 -8.41
C SER A 5 4.14 7.30 -7.92
N THR A 6 4.10 6.24 -8.74
CA THR A 6 3.50 4.96 -8.36
C THR A 6 4.24 4.34 -7.18
N PHE A 7 5.57 4.38 -7.20
CA PHE A 7 6.40 3.86 -6.11
C PHE A 7 6.15 4.60 -4.79
N GLN A 8 6.22 5.92 -4.79
CA GLN A 8 5.98 6.77 -3.61
C GLN A 8 4.58 6.53 -3.02
N SER A 9 3.56 6.43 -3.88
CA SER A 9 2.20 6.12 -3.46
C SER A 9 2.11 4.76 -2.75
N GLY A 10 2.74 3.72 -3.30
CA GLY A 10 2.79 2.39 -2.68
C GLY A 10 3.51 2.38 -1.33
N ILE A 11 4.68 3.04 -1.23
CA ILE A 11 5.42 3.15 0.04
C ILE A 11 4.59 3.91 1.09
N LYS A 12 3.89 4.98 0.69
CA LYS A 12 3.01 5.73 1.62
C LYS A 12 1.90 4.84 2.18
N ARG A 13 1.32 3.95 1.38
CA ARG A 13 0.32 2.97 1.86
C ARG A 13 0.92 2.03 2.89
N LEU A 14 2.12 1.51 2.66
CA LEU A 14 2.82 0.66 3.63
C LEU A 14 3.15 1.42 4.93
N ILE A 15 3.61 2.68 4.84
CA ILE A 15 3.86 3.51 6.02
C ILE A 15 2.58 3.70 6.82
N ASN A 16 1.46 4.03 6.17
CA ASN A 16 0.18 4.21 6.87
C ASN A 16 -0.26 2.92 7.60
N GLU A 17 -0.21 1.77 6.93
CA GLU A 17 -0.65 0.49 7.49
C GLU A 17 0.28 -0.04 8.60
N PHE A 18 1.60 0.14 8.46
CA PHE A 18 2.60 -0.50 9.32
C PHE A 18 3.35 0.48 10.24
N SER A 19 2.98 1.76 10.28
CA SER A 19 3.62 2.77 11.14
C SER A 19 3.61 2.38 12.61
N GLU A 20 2.46 1.96 13.14
CA GLU A 20 2.30 1.48 14.52
C GLU A 20 3.09 0.19 14.80
N LYS A 21 3.48 -0.53 13.74
CA LYS A 21 4.29 -1.75 13.79
C LYS A 21 5.78 -1.47 13.60
N GLY A 22 6.19 -0.20 13.65
CA GLY A 22 7.60 0.23 13.56
C GLY A 22 8.13 0.35 12.13
N PHE A 23 7.27 0.33 11.09
CA PHE A 23 7.70 0.53 9.71
C PHE A 23 7.98 2.02 9.43
N ASN A 24 9.24 2.41 9.64
CA ASN A 24 9.72 3.77 9.37
C ASN A 24 11.05 3.72 8.58
N PRO A 25 11.02 3.36 7.29
CA PRO A 25 12.24 3.29 6.48
C PRO A 25 12.82 4.68 6.21
N SER A 26 14.15 4.80 6.22
CA SER A 26 14.82 6.05 5.84
C SER A 26 14.65 6.36 4.35
N ILE A 27 14.85 7.62 3.97
CA ILE A 27 14.76 8.06 2.57
C ILE A 27 15.78 7.31 1.70
N GLU A 28 16.99 7.10 2.20
CA GLU A 28 18.06 6.37 1.48
C GLU A 28 17.65 4.93 1.22
N ARG A 29 17.00 4.29 2.21
CA ARG A 29 16.50 2.92 2.07
C ARG A 29 15.37 2.83 1.04
N ILE A 30 14.45 3.79 1.05
CA ILE A 30 13.38 3.90 0.05
C ILE A 30 13.97 4.08 -1.36
N LYS A 31 15.00 4.92 -1.52
CA LYS A 31 15.70 5.10 -2.81
C LYS A 31 16.35 3.81 -3.30
N GLN A 32 17.01 3.06 -2.43
CA GLN A 32 17.58 1.76 -2.78
C GLN A 32 16.50 0.79 -3.27
N TRP A 33 15.36 0.75 -2.59
CA TRP A 33 14.24 -0.11 -2.99
C TRP A 33 13.71 0.25 -4.38
N PHE A 34 13.62 1.55 -4.70
CA PHE A 34 13.24 1.99 -6.04
C PHE A 34 14.21 1.49 -7.11
N GLU A 35 15.52 1.64 -6.89
CA GLU A 35 16.53 1.17 -7.84
C GLU A 35 16.46 -0.33 -8.11
N TYR A 36 16.14 -1.15 -7.10
CA TYR A 36 15.97 -2.60 -7.27
C TYR A 36 14.66 -2.98 -7.97
N MET A 37 13.64 -2.12 -7.91
CA MET A 37 12.30 -2.39 -8.45
C MET A 37 12.01 -1.63 -9.75
N LYS A 38 12.91 -0.75 -10.23
CA LYS A 38 12.64 0.15 -11.35
C LYS A 38 12.21 -0.59 -12.63
N ASP A 39 12.75 -1.77 -12.86
CA ASP A 39 12.45 -2.58 -14.06
C ASP A 39 11.04 -3.22 -14.01
N MET A 40 10.40 -3.23 -12.84
CA MET A 40 9.02 -3.68 -12.65
C MET A 40 8.03 -2.76 -13.38
N THR A 41 6.83 -3.25 -13.69
CA THR A 41 5.75 -2.37 -14.16
C THR A 41 5.01 -1.72 -12.98
N ASP A 42 4.40 -0.56 -13.23
CA ASP A 42 3.54 0.10 -12.23
C ASP A 42 2.42 -0.82 -11.73
N GLU A 43 1.83 -1.60 -12.63
CA GLU A 43 0.74 -2.51 -12.31
C GLU A 43 1.22 -3.66 -11.41
N GLU A 44 2.31 -4.31 -11.79
CA GLU A 44 2.91 -5.38 -10.99
C GLU A 44 3.30 -4.88 -9.58
N PHE A 45 3.88 -3.69 -9.49
CA PHE A 45 4.22 -3.10 -8.19
C PHE A 45 2.98 -2.84 -7.34
N LYS A 46 1.92 -2.26 -7.90
CA LYS A 46 0.65 -2.03 -7.18
C LYS A 46 0.07 -3.33 -6.64
N GLN A 47 0.05 -4.39 -7.46
CA GLN A 47 -0.46 -5.70 -7.05
C GLN A 47 0.38 -6.31 -5.92
N ARG A 48 1.71 -6.13 -5.94
CA ARG A 48 2.61 -6.62 -4.88
C ARG A 48 2.39 -5.85 -3.58
N ILE A 49 2.21 -4.54 -3.63
CA ILE A 49 1.84 -3.72 -2.47
C ILE A 49 0.51 -4.19 -1.88
N ASP A 50 -0.50 -4.39 -2.72
CA ASP A 50 -1.80 -4.91 -2.30
C ASP A 50 -1.69 -6.28 -1.64
N TRP A 51 -0.87 -7.17 -2.19
CA TRP A 51 -0.61 -8.48 -1.61
C TRP A 51 0.04 -8.36 -0.24
N VAL A 52 1.06 -7.50 -0.09
CA VAL A 52 1.75 -7.26 1.19
C VAL A 52 0.77 -6.73 2.24
N LEU A 53 -0.04 -5.73 1.89
CA LEU A 53 -1.05 -5.16 2.79
C LEU A 53 -2.07 -6.20 3.27
N LYS A 54 -2.41 -7.19 2.43
CA LYS A 54 -3.37 -8.25 2.78
C LYS A 54 -2.79 -9.38 3.61
N ASN A 55 -1.53 -9.76 3.34
CA ASN A 55 -0.98 -11.03 3.81
C ASN A 55 0.12 -10.87 4.87
N VAL A 56 0.73 -9.69 4.97
CA VAL A 56 1.84 -9.46 5.92
C VAL A 56 1.30 -8.79 7.17
N SER A 57 1.53 -9.41 8.33
CA SER A 57 1.09 -8.86 9.61
C SER A 57 2.09 -7.92 10.27
N PHE A 58 3.37 -7.97 9.87
CA PHE A 58 4.49 -7.24 10.45
C PHE A 58 5.06 -6.17 9.50
N ALA A 59 5.96 -5.31 9.98
CA ALA A 59 6.65 -4.34 9.15
C ALA A 59 7.37 -5.03 7.98
N PRO A 60 7.01 -4.72 6.72
CA PRO A 60 7.55 -5.43 5.57
C PRO A 60 8.98 -4.98 5.24
N SER A 61 9.73 -5.88 4.62
CA SER A 61 10.99 -5.62 3.95
C SER A 61 10.79 -5.46 2.44
N MET A 62 11.82 -4.97 1.76
CA MET A 62 11.87 -4.93 0.29
C MET A 62 11.60 -6.31 -0.33
N ALA A 63 12.14 -7.37 0.29
CA ALA A 63 12.01 -8.72 -0.23
C ALA A 63 10.57 -9.20 -0.19
N ASP A 64 9.80 -8.80 0.83
CA ASP A 64 8.39 -9.16 0.95
C ASP A 64 7.57 -8.56 -0.21
N ILE A 65 7.89 -7.33 -0.62
CA ILE A 65 7.29 -6.68 -1.78
C ILE A 65 7.77 -7.36 -3.07
N PHE A 66 9.08 -7.53 -3.23
CA PHE A 66 9.70 -8.06 -4.45
C PHE A 66 9.40 -9.55 -4.70
N LYS A 67 9.03 -10.32 -3.67
CA LYS A 67 8.68 -11.73 -3.79
C LYS A 67 7.19 -12.01 -3.62
N ALA A 68 6.38 -10.99 -3.38
CA ALA A 68 4.92 -11.14 -3.26
C ALA A 68 4.35 -11.84 -4.51
N GLU A 69 3.61 -12.92 -4.28
CA GLU A 69 2.99 -13.70 -5.35
C GLU A 69 1.76 -12.97 -5.89
N VAL A 70 1.92 -12.36 -7.06
CA VAL A 70 0.84 -11.65 -7.73
C VAL A 70 0.24 -12.51 -8.84
N ASN A 71 -1.02 -12.91 -8.64
CA ASN A 71 -1.84 -13.50 -9.69
C ASN A 71 -2.50 -12.35 -10.46
N ILE A 72 -2.09 -12.15 -11.72
CA ILE A 72 -2.43 -11.01 -12.58
C ILE A 72 -3.93 -10.91 -12.94
N ASN A 73 -4.77 -11.82 -12.43
CA ASN A 73 -6.19 -11.96 -12.79
C ASN A 73 -7.16 -11.34 -11.77
N ASN A 74 -6.67 -10.65 -10.72
CA ASN A 74 -7.56 -10.06 -9.72
C ASN A 74 -8.04 -8.66 -10.12
N THR A 75 -9.27 -8.59 -10.65
CA THR A 75 -10.00 -7.36 -10.88
C THR A 75 -10.55 -6.83 -9.55
N TRP A 76 -9.93 -5.80 -9.00
CA TRP A 76 -10.49 -5.07 -7.86
C TRP A 76 -11.73 -4.28 -8.31
N LYS A 77 -12.86 -4.47 -7.63
CA LYS A 77 -14.01 -3.57 -7.75
C LYS A 77 -13.84 -2.44 -6.74
N GLU A 78 -14.05 -1.20 -7.17
CA GLU A 78 -14.11 -0.04 -6.27
C GLU A 78 -15.15 -0.32 -5.17
N PHE A 79 -14.72 -0.18 -3.91
CA PHE A 79 -15.57 -0.41 -2.75
C PHE A 79 -16.17 0.93 -2.30
N ASP A 80 -17.49 1.00 -2.20
CA ASP A 80 -18.20 2.22 -1.77
C ASP A 80 -18.10 2.41 -0.25
N PHE A 81 -17.45 3.50 0.17
CA PHE A 81 -17.29 3.89 1.57
C PHE A 81 -18.36 4.88 2.06
N SER A 82 -19.46 5.06 1.32
CA SER A 82 -20.57 5.95 1.70
C SER A 82 -21.09 5.70 3.13
N PHE A 83 -21.08 4.45 3.61
CA PHE A 83 -21.51 4.05 4.95
C PHE A 83 -20.67 4.65 6.10
N LEU A 84 -19.40 5.03 5.85
CA LEU A 84 -18.55 5.67 6.85
C LEU A 84 -18.89 7.15 7.07
N LYS A 85 -19.66 7.77 6.17
CA LYS A 85 -20.01 9.20 6.23
C LYS A 85 -21.32 9.49 6.99
N GLY A 86 -22.01 8.47 7.49
CA GLY A 86 -23.40 8.56 7.98
C GLY A 86 -23.59 8.57 9.50
N GLY A 87 -22.73 9.23 10.28
CA GLY A 87 -22.83 9.25 11.74
C GLY A 87 -22.59 10.63 12.34
N ASP A 88 -23.59 11.51 12.27
CA ASP A 88 -23.90 12.54 13.28
C ASP A 88 -25.09 13.39 12.80
N ASN A 89 -26.31 12.98 13.16
CA ASN A 89 -27.50 13.82 13.14
C ASN A 89 -28.47 13.26 14.19
N ASN A 90 -28.15 13.44 15.47
CA ASN A 90 -29.14 13.35 16.54
C ASN A 90 -28.60 14.05 17.79
N ALA A 91 -28.79 15.37 17.87
CA ALA A 91 -28.94 16.08 19.14
C ALA A 91 -29.40 17.53 18.91
N THR A 92 -30.67 17.72 18.57
CA THR A 92 -31.42 18.93 18.98
C THR A 92 -32.89 18.59 18.95
N ASP A 93 -33.37 18.05 20.07
CA ASP A 93 -34.77 18.20 20.45
C ASP A 93 -34.82 18.29 21.97
N LYS A 94 -34.91 19.53 22.46
CA LYS A 94 -35.54 19.96 23.72
C LYS A 94 -35.51 21.47 23.85
#